data_AF-A0A433RWT0-F1
#
_entry.id   AF-A0A433RWT0-F1
#
_cell.length_a   1.000
_cell.length_b   1.000
_cell.length_c   1.000
_cell.angle_alpha   90.00
_cell.angle_beta   90.00
_cell.angle_gamma   90.00
#
_symmetry.space_group_name_H-M   'P 1'
#
loop_
_entity.id
_entity.type
_entity.pdbx_description
1 polymer ?
#
loop_
_entity_poly.entity_id
_entity_poly.type
_entity_poly.pdbx_seq_one_letter_code
_entity_poly.pdbx_strand_id
1 'polypeptide(L)'
;MILTETMLKDVSSKFRAAHYHEALLLIDDYLLLAQQSEDVDAQCYLYYIALNIDANLANDDNLQRRFALYERLIQQSPSVLERLKFIHVAALMQMKIHQDYEQAKKTLLRLLAQMEEHDFEQQYPNIYISIYAHLMECFMHLEEVNHVLKYYNIIDRIYVQKLLHLDATTYFALHSVLAQSYIEQKQLITAEMIIEDCLSLPQIEQNLKSKGTFLILNSALYALRNDFKTSNKLYEEAMLLVSPNVSRHILNELSTIFIHYL
;
A
#
# COMPACT_ATOMS: atom_id res chain seq x y z
N MET A 1 35.28 -0.49 8.06
CA MET A 1 34.63 -1.12 6.89
C MET A 1 33.87 -0.03 6.18
N ILE A 2 33.84 0.00 4.84
CA ILE A 2 33.14 1.06 4.09
C ILE A 2 31.83 0.47 3.57
N LEU A 3 30.76 1.27 3.56
CA LEU A 3 29.49 0.86 2.96
C LEU A 3 29.68 0.58 1.47
N THR A 4 29.10 -0.51 0.97
CA THR A 4 29.21 -0.91 -0.44
C THR A 4 27.86 -0.95 -1.12
N GLU A 5 27.85 -0.82 -2.45
CA GLU A 5 26.64 -0.96 -3.27
C GLU A 5 25.96 -2.33 -3.06
N THR A 6 26.74 -3.39 -2.86
CA THR A 6 26.24 -4.74 -2.58
C THR A 6 25.43 -4.80 -1.28
N MET A 7 25.88 -4.08 -0.25
CA MET A 7 25.18 -3.99 1.04
C MET A 7 23.84 -3.26 0.88
N LEU A 8 23.83 -2.15 0.12
CA LEU A 8 22.59 -1.44 -0.20
C LEU A 8 21.60 -2.31 -1.00
N LYS A 9 22.11 -3.11 -1.95
CA LYS A 9 21.29 -4.08 -2.70
C LYS A 9 20.71 -5.17 -1.80
N ASP A 10 21.42 -5.60 -0.77
CA ASP A 10 20.94 -6.60 0.19
C ASP A 10 19.77 -6.06 1.01
N VAL A 11 19.86 -4.82 1.54
CA VAL A 11 18.73 -4.15 2.20
C VAL A 11 17.51 -4.10 1.28
N SER A 12 17.69 -3.67 0.03
CA SER A 12 16.60 -3.63 -0.95
C SER A 12 16.04 -5.00 -1.30
N SER A 13 16.87 -6.04 -1.26
CA SER A 13 16.45 -7.42 -1.46
C SER A 13 15.56 -7.88 -0.31
N LYS A 14 16.00 -7.67 0.94
CA LYS A 14 15.27 -8.03 2.15
C LYS A 14 13.96 -7.26 2.30
N PHE A 15 13.97 -5.96 2.01
CA PHE A 15 12.76 -5.14 1.96
C PHE A 15 11.72 -5.71 0.97
N ARG A 16 12.15 -6.04 -0.26
CA ARG A 16 11.26 -6.62 -1.29
C ARG A 16 10.76 -8.02 -0.96
N ALA A 17 11.51 -8.78 -0.18
CA ALA A 17 11.08 -10.08 0.32
C ALA A 17 10.12 -9.96 1.53
N ALA A 18 9.75 -8.73 1.94
CA ALA A 18 9.00 -8.45 3.17
C ALA A 18 9.67 -8.98 4.45
N HIS A 19 11.00 -9.18 4.43
CA HIS A 19 11.79 -9.55 5.60
C HIS A 19 12.12 -8.29 6.42
N TYR A 20 11.09 -7.57 6.85
CA TYR A 20 11.20 -6.23 7.41
C TYR A 20 12.09 -6.15 8.64
N HIS A 21 12.01 -7.13 9.54
CA HIS A 21 12.86 -7.15 10.73
C HIS A 21 14.35 -7.33 10.39
N GLU A 22 14.68 -8.26 9.47
CA GLU A 22 16.06 -8.44 8.99
C GLU A 22 16.56 -7.18 8.26
N ALA A 23 15.71 -6.57 7.43
CA ALA A 23 16.05 -5.35 6.72
C ALA A 23 16.35 -4.18 7.67
N LEU A 24 15.55 -4.00 8.72
CA LEU A 24 15.78 -2.96 9.73
C LEU A 24 17.09 -3.16 10.49
N LEU A 25 17.44 -4.40 10.86
CA LEU A 25 18.72 -4.70 11.52
C LEU A 25 19.90 -4.32 10.62
N LEU A 26 19.85 -4.70 9.33
CA LEU A 26 20.89 -4.33 8.36
C LEU A 26 20.96 -2.82 8.15
N ILE A 27 19.81 -2.14 8.09
CA ILE A 27 19.76 -0.69 7.93
C ILE A 27 20.46 0.01 9.10
N ASP A 28 20.19 -0.40 10.34
CA ASP A 28 20.79 0.22 11.52
C ASP A 28 22.33 0.04 11.51
N ASP A 29 22.82 -1.15 11.14
CA ASP A 29 24.26 -1.40 10.97
C ASP A 29 24.88 -0.55 9.85
N TYR A 30 24.18 -0.43 8.72
CA TYR A 30 24.69 0.28 7.54
C TYR A 30 24.63 1.79 7.70
N LEU A 31 23.68 2.31 8.49
CA LEU A 31 23.63 3.72 8.87
C LEU A 31 24.89 4.12 9.65
N LEU A 32 25.36 3.27 10.57
CA LEU A 32 26.61 3.54 11.31
C LEU A 32 27.82 3.63 10.38
N LEU A 33 27.90 2.75 9.37
CA LEU A 33 28.98 2.77 8.38
C LEU A 33 28.91 4.01 7.48
N ALA A 34 27.71 4.37 7.03
CA ALA A 34 27.49 5.55 6.20
C ALA A 34 27.79 6.86 6.95
N GLN A 35 27.51 6.91 8.26
CA GLN A 35 27.89 8.01 9.14
C GLN A 35 29.40 8.13 9.29
N GLN A 36 30.11 7.01 9.46
CA GLN A 36 31.58 7.00 9.56
C GLN A 36 32.26 7.48 8.27
N SER A 37 31.65 7.22 7.11
CA SER A 37 32.17 7.68 5.82
C SER A 37 31.60 9.03 5.37
N GLU A 38 30.80 9.70 6.21
CA GLU A 38 30.10 10.95 5.87
C GLU A 38 29.29 10.87 4.56
N ASP A 39 28.80 9.68 4.21
CA ASP A 39 28.03 9.45 2.99
C ASP A 39 26.56 9.81 3.22
N VAL A 40 26.23 11.07 2.95
CA VAL A 40 24.90 11.64 3.19
C VAL A 40 23.83 10.99 2.32
N ASP A 41 24.13 10.69 1.05
CA ASP A 41 23.16 10.13 0.11
C ASP A 41 22.82 8.69 0.48
N ALA A 42 23.82 7.90 0.89
CA ALA A 42 23.56 6.55 1.40
C ALA A 42 22.74 6.55 2.70
N GLN A 43 23.01 7.50 3.61
CA GLN A 43 22.20 7.67 4.81
C GLN A 43 20.74 8.04 4.46
N CYS A 44 20.53 8.97 3.52
CA CYS A 44 19.20 9.35 3.04
C CYS A 44 18.45 8.14 2.47
N TYR A 45 19.13 7.34 1.66
CA TYR A 45 18.56 6.13 1.07
C TYR A 45 18.13 5.10 2.12
N LEU A 46 18.97 4.87 3.13
CA LEU A 46 18.68 3.95 4.23
C LEU A 46 17.49 4.42 5.08
N TYR A 47 17.41 5.73 5.37
CA TYR A 47 16.24 6.31 6.05
C TYR A 47 14.97 6.18 5.21
N TYR A 48 15.04 6.41 3.91
CA TYR A 48 13.91 6.23 3.01
C TYR A 48 13.34 4.81 3.10
N ILE A 49 14.18 3.78 3.04
CA ILE A 49 13.71 2.39 3.16
C ILE A 49 13.16 2.11 4.56
N ALA A 50 13.85 2.55 5.61
CA ALA A 50 13.42 2.34 6.99
C ALA A 50 12.02 2.91 7.24
N LEU A 51 11.73 4.11 6.73
CA LEU A 51 10.45 4.77 6.90
C LEU A 51 9.32 4.06 6.16
N ASN A 52 9.57 3.50 4.97
CA ASN A 52 8.59 2.67 4.28
C ASN A 52 8.32 1.36 5.05
N ILE A 53 9.35 0.77 5.68
CA ILE A 53 9.18 -0.41 6.55
C ILE A 53 8.36 -0.07 7.79
N ASP A 54 8.74 1.00 8.51
CA ASP A 54 8.07 1.41 9.76
C ASP A 54 6.59 1.75 9.50
N ALA A 55 6.27 2.34 8.34
CA ALA A 55 4.90 2.60 7.92
C ALA A 55 4.12 1.31 7.64
N ASN A 56 4.72 0.33 6.96
CA ASN A 56 4.09 -0.98 6.72
C ASN A 56 3.86 -1.77 8.02
N LEU A 57 4.74 -1.60 9.01
CA LEU A 57 4.61 -2.21 10.34
C LEU A 57 3.70 -1.43 11.29
N ALA A 58 3.13 -0.30 10.86
CA ALA A 58 2.33 0.61 11.70
C ALA A 58 3.04 1.01 13.01
N ASN A 59 4.35 1.28 12.93
CA ASN A 59 5.18 1.68 14.06
C ASN A 59 5.34 3.20 14.13
N ASP A 60 4.29 3.88 14.58
CA ASP A 60 4.19 5.34 14.53
C ASP A 60 5.33 6.07 15.28
N ASP A 61 5.76 5.54 16.43
CA ASP A 61 6.84 6.12 17.24
C ASP A 61 8.19 6.11 16.49
N ASN A 62 8.54 4.97 15.89
CA ASN A 62 9.77 4.86 15.10
C ASN A 62 9.69 5.68 13.82
N LEU A 63 8.52 5.68 13.17
CA LEU A 63 8.28 6.44 11.95
C LEU A 63 8.52 7.94 12.18
N GLN A 64 7.92 8.53 13.22
CA GLN A 64 8.13 9.93 13.58
C GLN A 64 9.61 10.23 13.91
N ARG A 65 10.23 9.36 14.72
CA ARG A 65 11.63 9.55 15.13
C ARG A 65 12.59 9.52 13.95
N ARG A 66 12.49 8.52 13.07
CA ARG A 66 13.34 8.41 11.87
C ARG A 66 13.07 9.54 10.89
N PHE A 67 11.82 10.00 10.76
CA PHE A 67 11.48 11.10 9.86
C PHE A 67 12.16 12.40 10.27
N ALA A 68 12.15 12.74 11.57
CA ALA A 68 12.83 13.93 12.08
C ALA A 68 14.35 13.90 11.85
N LEU A 69 14.97 12.71 11.85
CA LEU A 69 16.39 12.56 11.51
C LEU A 69 16.63 12.75 10.00
N TYR A 70 15.76 12.15 9.18
CA TYR A 70 15.86 12.27 7.73
C TYR A 70 15.66 13.72 7.26
N GLU A 71 14.73 14.47 7.85
CA GLU A 71 14.46 15.88 7.54
C GLU A 71 15.68 16.77 7.77
N ARG A 72 16.48 16.51 8.81
CA ARG A 72 17.72 17.26 9.07
C ARG A 72 18.82 16.89 8.09
N LEU A 73 18.90 15.61 7.73
CA LEU A 73 19.93 15.08 6.85
C LEU A 73 19.73 15.53 5.39
N ILE A 74 18.49 15.49 4.89
CA ILE A 74 18.20 15.76 3.47
C ILE A 74 18.61 17.17 3.03
N GLN A 75 18.67 18.14 3.96
CA GLN A 75 19.16 19.49 3.69
C GLN A 75 20.61 19.53 3.23
N GLN A 76 21.39 18.50 3.57
CA GLN A 76 22.81 18.35 3.25
C GLN A 76 23.03 17.59 1.93
N SER A 77 22.01 16.90 1.42
CA SER A 77 22.12 16.14 0.17
C SER A 77 21.92 17.06 -1.06
N PRO A 78 22.85 17.08 -2.02
CA PRO A 78 22.65 17.75 -3.30
C PRO A 78 21.78 16.92 -4.27
N SER A 79 21.52 15.64 -3.95
CA SER A 79 20.84 14.71 -4.85
C SER A 79 19.37 15.07 -5.06
N VAL A 80 19.00 15.28 -6.33
CA VAL A 80 17.60 15.50 -6.72
C VAL A 80 16.76 14.26 -6.39
N LEU A 81 17.30 13.06 -6.61
CA LEU A 81 16.61 11.80 -6.31
C LEU A 81 16.27 11.68 -4.81
N GLU A 82 17.22 12.00 -3.93
CA GLU A 82 16.97 11.93 -2.49
C GLU A 82 15.94 12.97 -2.04
N ARG A 83 15.91 14.15 -2.67
CA ARG A 83 14.86 15.15 -2.41
C ARG A 83 13.48 14.66 -2.85
N LEU A 84 13.38 14.02 -4.01
CA LEU A 84 12.13 13.42 -4.49
C LEU A 84 11.65 12.29 -3.56
N LYS A 85 12.56 11.42 -3.10
CA LYS A 85 12.28 10.38 -2.10
C LYS A 85 11.81 10.98 -0.77
N PHE A 86 12.41 12.07 -0.33
CA PHE A 86 11.97 12.77 0.89
C PHE A 86 10.56 13.35 0.74
N ILE A 87 10.22 13.96 -0.41
CA ILE A 87 8.85 14.44 -0.68
C ILE A 87 7.84 13.29 -0.63
N HIS A 88 8.18 12.12 -1.19
CA HIS A 88 7.34 10.94 -1.11
C HIS A 88 7.09 10.52 0.35
N VAL A 89 8.15 10.46 1.17
CA VAL A 89 8.02 10.12 2.59
C VAL A 89 7.25 11.18 3.38
N ALA A 90 7.39 12.47 3.04
CA ALA A 90 6.60 13.52 3.66
C ALA A 90 5.09 13.34 3.42
N ALA A 91 4.69 12.88 2.22
CA ALA A 91 3.31 12.51 1.95
C ALA A 91 2.88 11.28 2.76
N LEU A 92 3.76 10.28 2.91
CA LEU A 92 3.51 9.12 3.78
C LEU A 92 3.26 9.53 5.24
N MET A 93 4.03 10.49 5.77
CA MET A 93 3.80 11.04 7.11
C MET A 93 2.45 11.74 7.23
N GLN A 94 2.05 12.51 6.21
CA GLN A 94 0.74 13.15 6.16
C GLN A 94 -0.39 12.10 6.22
N MET A 95 -0.23 10.97 5.52
CA MET A 95 -1.23 9.89 5.53
C MET A 95 -1.27 9.14 6.86
N LYS A 96 -0.12 8.61 7.32
CA LYS A 96 -0.10 7.63 8.42
C LYS A 96 -0.18 8.31 9.80
N ILE A 97 0.52 9.42 9.99
CA ILE A 97 0.57 10.12 11.29
C ILE A 97 -0.49 11.22 11.38
N HIS A 98 -0.58 12.07 10.36
CA HIS A 98 -1.49 13.23 10.43
C HIS A 98 -2.91 12.93 9.95
N GLN A 99 -3.13 11.79 9.28
CA GLN A 99 -4.41 11.42 8.67
C GLN A 99 -4.93 12.51 7.69
N ASP A 100 -4.02 13.27 7.08
CA ASP A 100 -4.29 14.36 6.14
C ASP A 100 -4.11 13.89 4.69
N TYR A 101 -5.10 13.11 4.23
CA TYR A 101 -5.12 12.53 2.90
C TYR A 101 -5.27 13.56 1.78
N GLU A 102 -5.90 14.70 2.03
CA GLU A 102 -6.03 15.79 1.04
C GLU A 102 -4.67 16.45 0.75
N GLN A 103 -3.90 16.74 1.80
CA GLN A 103 -2.57 17.31 1.63
C GLN A 103 -1.59 16.28 1.05
N ALA A 104 -1.68 15.01 1.46
CA ALA A 104 -0.90 13.93 0.88
C ALA A 104 -1.17 13.76 -0.62
N LYS A 105 -2.45 13.73 -1.02
CA LYS A 105 -2.87 13.69 -2.43
C LYS A 105 -2.23 14.81 -3.24
N LYS A 106 -2.30 16.06 -2.76
CA LYS A 106 -1.68 17.22 -3.45
C LYS A 106 -0.17 17.07 -3.59
N THR A 107 0.49 16.59 -2.54
CA THR A 107 1.95 16.37 -2.51
C THR A 107 2.34 15.30 -3.54
N LEU A 108 1.63 14.17 -3.57
CA LEU A 108 1.90 13.05 -4.48
C LEU A 108 1.63 13.39 -5.95
N LEU A 109 0.53 14.11 -6.25
CA LEU A 109 0.25 14.57 -7.62
C LEU A 109 1.33 15.52 -8.14
N ARG A 110 1.80 16.45 -7.29
CA ARG A 110 2.92 17.34 -7.66
C ARG A 110 4.22 16.56 -7.85
N LEU A 111 4.47 15.56 -7.01
CA LEU A 111 5.66 14.71 -7.12
C LEU A 111 5.68 13.93 -8.44
N LEU A 112 4.54 13.33 -8.82
CA LEU A 112 4.43 12.61 -10.09
C LEU A 112 4.71 13.51 -11.30
N ALA A 113 4.15 14.72 -11.32
CA ALA A 113 4.41 15.68 -12.39
C ALA A 113 5.89 16.04 -12.53
N GLN A 114 6.63 16.12 -11.41
CA GLN A 114 8.08 16.35 -11.43
C GLN A 114 8.87 15.12 -11.92
N MET A 115 8.38 13.91 -11.69
CA MET A 115 9.05 12.68 -12.05
C MET A 115 8.90 12.29 -13.53
N GLU A 116 7.79 12.68 -14.17
CA GLU A 116 7.57 12.47 -15.61
C GLU A 116 8.63 13.15 -16.48
N GLU A 117 9.21 14.26 -16.01
CA GLU A 117 10.26 15.01 -16.73
C GLU A 117 11.65 14.31 -16.70
N HIS A 118 11.81 13.25 -15.91
CA HIS A 118 13.13 12.68 -15.58
C HIS A 118 13.31 11.20 -15.96
N ASP A 119 12.40 10.61 -16.74
CA ASP A 119 12.41 9.17 -17.08
C ASP A 119 12.48 8.26 -15.83
N PHE A 120 11.81 8.71 -14.77
CA PHE A 120 11.94 8.16 -13.43
C PHE A 120 11.36 6.74 -13.32
N GLU A 121 10.30 6.45 -14.08
CA GLU A 121 9.67 5.13 -14.11
C GLU A 121 10.66 4.02 -14.49
N GLN A 122 11.48 4.25 -15.52
CA GLN A 122 12.44 3.26 -16.02
C GLN A 122 13.59 3.05 -15.03
N GLN A 123 14.04 4.12 -14.38
CA GLN A 123 15.19 4.09 -13.48
C GLN A 123 14.83 3.58 -12.08
N TYR A 124 13.65 3.95 -11.57
CA TYR A 124 13.24 3.68 -10.19
C TYR A 124 11.79 3.15 -10.11
N PRO A 125 11.48 2.03 -10.79
CA PRO A 125 10.10 1.55 -10.95
C PRO A 125 9.42 1.26 -9.60
N ASN A 126 10.14 0.77 -8.59
CA ASN A 126 9.54 0.47 -7.29
C ASN A 126 9.11 1.72 -6.52
N ILE A 127 9.88 2.81 -6.63
CA ILE A 127 9.53 4.09 -6.00
C ILE A 127 8.32 4.68 -6.72
N TYR A 128 8.35 4.65 -8.06
CA TYR A 128 7.23 5.08 -8.90
C TYR A 128 5.93 4.37 -8.52
N ILE A 129 5.94 3.03 -8.42
CA ILE A 129 4.78 2.23 -8.00
C ILE A 129 4.29 2.61 -6.61
N SER A 130 5.21 2.80 -5.66
CA SER A 130 4.85 3.14 -4.28
C SER A 130 4.13 4.49 -4.21
N ILE A 131 4.55 5.46 -5.01
CA ILE A 131 3.89 6.78 -5.10
C ILE A 131 2.46 6.64 -5.64
N TYR A 132 2.26 5.86 -6.70
CA TYR A 132 0.92 5.59 -7.21
C TYR A 132 0.05 4.83 -6.21
N ALA A 133 0.62 3.86 -5.50
CA ALA A 133 -0.07 3.11 -4.46
C ALA A 133 -0.58 4.04 -3.34
N HIS A 134 0.29 4.89 -2.80
CA HIS A 134 -0.10 5.88 -1.78
C HIS A 134 -1.07 6.93 -2.32
N LEU A 135 -0.95 7.32 -3.59
CA LEU A 135 -1.91 8.25 -4.21
C LEU A 135 -3.30 7.62 -4.32
N MET A 136 -3.37 6.36 -4.74
CA MET A 136 -4.63 5.63 -4.78
C MET A 136 -5.18 5.35 -3.38
N GLU A 137 -4.32 5.12 -2.37
CA GLU A 137 -4.73 5.07 -0.97
C GLU A 137 -5.41 6.37 -0.54
N CYS A 138 -4.85 7.53 -0.91
CA CYS A 138 -5.51 8.81 -0.66
C CYS A 138 -6.88 8.89 -1.34
N PHE A 139 -7.01 8.48 -2.60
CA PHE A 139 -8.30 8.47 -3.29
C PHE A 139 -9.32 7.52 -2.64
N MET A 140 -8.89 6.36 -2.12
CA MET A 140 -9.76 5.45 -1.38
C MET A 140 -10.29 6.10 -0.10
N HIS A 141 -9.42 6.74 0.68
CA HIS A 141 -9.82 7.43 1.92
C HIS A 141 -10.70 8.66 1.69
N LEU A 142 -10.58 9.29 0.52
CA LEU A 142 -11.40 10.44 0.11
C LEU A 142 -12.67 10.04 -0.66
N GLU A 143 -12.97 8.73 -0.76
CA GLU A 143 -14.12 8.17 -1.48
C GLU A 143 -14.16 8.54 -2.98
N GLU A 144 -13.00 8.81 -3.59
CA GLU A 144 -12.84 9.18 -4.99
C GLU A 144 -12.57 7.96 -5.90
N VAL A 145 -13.46 6.97 -5.88
CA VAL A 145 -13.26 5.64 -6.51
C VAL A 145 -12.90 5.73 -8.01
N ASN A 146 -13.48 6.68 -8.75
CA ASN A 146 -13.17 6.88 -10.17
C ASN A 146 -11.68 7.21 -10.42
N HIS A 147 -11.05 7.93 -9.49
CA HIS A 147 -9.63 8.21 -9.58
C HIS A 147 -8.80 6.95 -9.26
N VAL A 148 -9.20 6.12 -8.31
CA VAL A 148 -8.56 4.81 -8.06
C VAL A 148 -8.50 4.00 -9.36
N LEU A 149 -9.64 3.87 -10.06
CA LEU A 149 -9.71 3.14 -11.34
C LEU A 149 -8.82 3.73 -12.43
N LYS A 150 -8.84 5.07 -12.57
CA LYS A 150 -8.00 5.79 -13.54
C LYS A 150 -6.52 5.50 -13.30
N TYR A 151 -6.05 5.67 -12.06
CA TYR A 151 -4.64 5.53 -11.71
C TYR A 151 -4.18 4.07 -11.67
N TYR A 152 -5.07 3.13 -11.32
CA TYR A 152 -4.81 1.69 -11.42
C TYR A 152 -4.52 1.27 -12.87
N ASN A 153 -5.29 1.78 -13.83
CA ASN A 153 -5.09 1.49 -15.25
C ASN A 153 -3.81 2.13 -15.82
N ILE A 154 -3.31 3.22 -15.22
CA ILE A 154 -2.06 3.88 -15.64
C ILE A 154 -0.87 3.00 -15.29
N ILE A 155 -0.85 2.37 -14.11
CA ILE A 155 0.32 1.62 -13.66
C ILE A 155 0.48 0.23 -14.29
N ASP A 156 -0.33 -0.19 -15.26
CA ASP A 156 -0.24 -1.51 -15.93
C ASP A 156 -0.22 -2.76 -14.98
N ARG A 157 -0.71 -3.90 -15.46
CA ARG A 157 -0.82 -5.13 -14.68
C ARG A 157 0.52 -5.63 -14.14
N ILE A 158 1.61 -5.40 -14.87
CA ILE A 158 2.96 -5.83 -14.46
C ILE A 158 3.42 -5.11 -13.20
N TYR A 159 3.17 -3.81 -13.08
CA TYR A 159 3.62 -3.07 -11.91
C TYR A 159 2.67 -3.23 -10.73
N VAL A 160 1.37 -3.45 -10.98
CA VAL A 160 0.43 -3.84 -9.93
C VAL A 160 0.84 -5.15 -9.26
N GLN A 161 1.35 -6.14 -10.00
CA GLN A 161 1.87 -7.37 -9.38
C GLN A 161 3.12 -7.11 -8.51
N LYS A 162 3.97 -6.14 -8.86
CA LYS A 162 5.10 -5.75 -8.00
C LYS A 162 4.61 -5.13 -6.69
N LEU A 163 3.48 -4.44 -6.69
CA LEU A 163 2.90 -3.86 -5.47
C LEU A 163 2.58 -4.94 -4.44
N LEU A 164 2.14 -6.13 -4.83
CA LEU A 164 1.91 -7.25 -3.89
C LEU A 164 3.13 -7.56 -3.01
N HIS A 165 4.35 -7.39 -3.56
CA HIS A 165 5.60 -7.64 -2.84
C HIS A 165 6.11 -6.42 -2.06
N LEU A 166 5.74 -5.21 -2.48
CA LEU A 166 6.16 -3.97 -1.84
C LEU A 166 5.26 -3.60 -0.68
N ASP A 167 3.95 -3.72 -0.89
CA ASP A 167 2.90 -3.41 0.06
C ASP A 167 1.64 -4.24 -0.27
N ALA A 168 1.60 -5.45 0.28
CA ALA A 168 0.47 -6.36 0.11
C ALA A 168 -0.84 -5.77 0.67
N THR A 169 -0.77 -4.92 1.69
CA THR A 169 -1.95 -4.29 2.29
C THR A 169 -2.61 -3.34 1.32
N THR A 170 -1.83 -2.43 0.72
CA THR A 170 -2.35 -1.51 -0.30
C THR A 170 -2.77 -2.27 -1.55
N TYR A 171 -2.01 -3.29 -1.97
CA TYR A 171 -2.42 -4.16 -3.08
C TYR A 171 -3.84 -4.72 -2.88
N PHE A 172 -4.11 -5.34 -1.73
CA PHE A 172 -5.41 -5.93 -1.44
C PHE A 172 -6.51 -4.88 -1.30
N ALA A 173 -6.22 -3.72 -0.68
CA ALA A 173 -7.17 -2.63 -0.57
C ALA A 173 -7.63 -2.15 -1.96
N LEU A 174 -6.69 -1.92 -2.89
CA LEU A 174 -7.01 -1.51 -4.26
C LEU A 174 -7.88 -2.53 -4.99
N HIS A 175 -7.52 -3.82 -4.89
CA HIS A 175 -8.29 -4.90 -5.52
C HIS A 175 -9.69 -5.05 -4.91
N SER A 176 -9.85 -4.77 -3.62
CA SER A 176 -11.18 -4.78 -2.99
C SER A 176 -12.08 -3.65 -3.53
N VAL A 177 -11.53 -2.45 -3.74
CA VAL A 177 -12.26 -1.31 -4.32
C VAL A 177 -12.61 -1.58 -5.79
N LEU A 178 -11.69 -2.18 -6.54
CA LEU A 178 -11.95 -2.63 -7.91
C LEU A 178 -13.09 -3.64 -7.97
N ALA A 179 -13.01 -4.70 -7.16
CA ALA A 179 -14.04 -5.73 -7.09
C ALA A 179 -15.41 -5.14 -6.71
N GLN A 180 -15.45 -4.28 -5.68
CA GLN A 180 -16.66 -3.57 -5.28
C GLN A 180 -17.24 -2.74 -6.43
N SER A 181 -16.42 -1.92 -7.09
CA SER A 181 -16.86 -1.12 -8.24
C SER A 181 -17.45 -1.99 -9.36
N TYR A 182 -16.87 -3.17 -9.63
CA TYR A 182 -17.43 -4.10 -10.62
C TYR A 182 -18.74 -4.75 -10.16
N ILE A 183 -18.91 -5.03 -8.86
CA ILE A 183 -20.20 -5.49 -8.30
C ILE A 183 -21.27 -4.42 -8.53
N GLU A 184 -20.98 -3.17 -8.16
CA GLU A 184 -21.91 -2.04 -8.31
C GLU A 184 -22.31 -1.80 -9.79
N GLN A 185 -21.38 -2.03 -10.71
CA GLN A 185 -21.61 -1.96 -12.16
C GLN A 185 -22.27 -3.22 -12.74
N LYS A 186 -22.64 -4.20 -11.90
CA LYS A 186 -23.21 -5.51 -12.29
C LYS A 186 -22.30 -6.34 -13.19
N GLN A 187 -20.99 -6.08 -13.19
CA GLN A 187 -19.97 -6.87 -13.88
C GLN A 187 -19.50 -8.02 -12.97
N LEU A 188 -20.43 -8.92 -12.64
CA LEU A 188 -20.25 -9.90 -11.57
C LEU A 188 -19.13 -10.92 -11.83
N ILE A 189 -18.87 -11.27 -13.10
CA ILE A 189 -17.80 -12.21 -13.47
C ILE A 189 -16.42 -11.58 -13.23
N THR A 190 -16.23 -10.31 -13.63
CA THR A 190 -14.97 -9.59 -13.40
C THR A 190 -14.70 -9.42 -11.91
N ALA A 191 -15.73 -9.07 -11.13
CA ALA A 191 -15.62 -8.97 -9.69
C ALA A 191 -15.23 -10.31 -9.04
N GLU A 192 -15.87 -11.41 -9.44
CA GLU A 192 -15.57 -12.76 -8.97
C GLU A 192 -14.12 -13.14 -9.25
N MET A 193 -13.64 -12.93 -10.48
CA MET A 193 -12.25 -13.22 -10.84
C MET A 193 -11.25 -12.48 -9.93
N ILE A 194 -11.47 -11.19 -9.66
CA ILE A 194 -10.58 -10.40 -8.79
C ILE A 194 -10.60 -10.95 -7.36
N ILE A 195 -11.79 -11.28 -6.84
CA ILE A 195 -11.97 -11.79 -5.48
C ILE A 195 -11.30 -13.16 -5.33
N GLU A 196 -11.53 -14.08 -6.26
CA GLU A 196 -10.92 -15.41 -6.26
C GLU A 196 -9.39 -15.34 -6.41
N ASP A 197 -8.89 -14.52 -7.34
CA ASP A 197 -7.46 -14.29 -7.51
C ASP A 197 -6.84 -13.81 -6.20
N CYS A 198 -7.43 -12.82 -5.52
CA CYS A 198 -6.90 -12.29 -4.26
C CYS A 198 -6.98 -13.28 -3.09
N LEU A 199 -8.07 -14.05 -2.99
CA LEU A 199 -8.23 -15.08 -1.95
C LEU A 199 -7.30 -16.28 -2.15
N SER A 200 -6.81 -16.51 -3.37
CA SER A 200 -5.86 -17.58 -3.67
C SER A 200 -4.40 -17.25 -3.31
N LEU A 201 -4.08 -15.97 -3.08
CA LEU A 201 -2.71 -15.52 -2.81
C LEU A 201 -2.29 -15.85 -1.38
N PRO A 202 -1.10 -16.45 -1.14
CA PRO A 202 -0.66 -16.82 0.21
C PRO A 202 -0.49 -15.61 1.15
N GLN A 203 -0.23 -14.42 0.60
CA GLN A 203 -0.10 -13.18 1.37
C GLN A 203 -1.40 -12.78 2.07
N ILE A 204 -2.57 -13.25 1.60
CA ILE A 204 -3.87 -12.91 2.20
C ILE A 204 -4.01 -13.49 3.61
N GLU A 205 -3.34 -14.61 3.91
CA GLU A 205 -3.35 -15.23 5.23
C GLU A 205 -2.64 -14.37 6.29
N GLN A 206 -1.71 -13.51 5.86
CA GLN A 206 -1.05 -12.54 6.73
C GLN A 206 -1.85 -11.24 6.87
N ASN A 207 -2.90 -11.07 6.05
CA ASN A 207 -3.74 -9.88 6.01
C ASN A 207 -5.21 -10.21 6.26
N LEU A 208 -5.51 -10.65 7.49
CA LEU A 208 -6.83 -11.12 7.90
C LEU A 208 -7.95 -10.09 7.65
N LYS A 209 -7.64 -8.80 7.80
CA LYS A 209 -8.59 -7.71 7.50
C LYS A 209 -8.99 -7.74 6.03
N SER A 210 -8.02 -7.78 5.12
CA SER A 210 -8.26 -7.88 3.68
C SER A 210 -8.97 -9.18 3.30
N LYS A 211 -8.57 -10.31 3.90
CA LYS A 211 -9.23 -11.61 3.72
C LYS A 211 -10.73 -11.52 4.02
N GLY A 212 -11.06 -10.96 5.18
CA GLY A 212 -12.45 -10.76 5.57
C GLY A 212 -13.22 -9.82 4.63
N THR A 213 -12.59 -8.74 4.15
CA THR A 213 -13.20 -7.87 3.13
C THR A 213 -13.55 -8.64 1.86
N PHE A 214 -12.62 -9.44 1.33
CA PHE A 214 -12.88 -10.24 0.12
C PHE A 214 -13.96 -11.32 0.32
N LEU A 215 -14.02 -11.94 1.50
CA LEU A 215 -15.09 -12.88 1.84
C LEU A 215 -16.47 -12.19 1.86
N ILE A 216 -16.55 -10.94 2.34
CA ILE A 216 -17.80 -10.16 2.32
C ILE A 216 -18.22 -9.80 0.89
N LEU A 217 -17.27 -9.39 0.04
CA LEU A 217 -17.53 -9.16 -1.37
C LEU A 217 -17.99 -10.44 -2.09
N ASN A 218 -17.37 -11.57 -1.78
CA ASN A 218 -17.78 -12.87 -2.32
C ASN A 218 -19.19 -13.26 -1.84
N SER A 219 -19.47 -13.07 -0.56
CA SER A 219 -20.81 -13.24 0.01
C SER A 219 -21.87 -12.44 -0.75
N ALA A 220 -21.58 -11.17 -1.08
CA ALA A 220 -22.48 -10.33 -1.86
C ALA A 220 -22.72 -10.88 -3.28
N LEU A 221 -21.69 -11.40 -3.96
CA LEU A 221 -21.84 -12.04 -5.27
C LEU A 221 -22.77 -13.25 -5.23
N TYR A 222 -22.61 -14.13 -4.23
CA TYR A 222 -23.50 -15.28 -4.07
C TYR A 222 -24.94 -14.87 -3.74
N ALA A 223 -25.14 -13.83 -2.92
CA ALA A 223 -26.47 -13.29 -2.64
C ALA A 223 -27.15 -12.75 -3.91
N LEU A 224 -26.42 -11.99 -4.75
CA LEU A 224 -26.92 -11.47 -6.03
C LEU A 224 -27.29 -12.58 -7.02
N ARG A 225 -26.72 -13.79 -6.85
CA ARG A 225 -27.05 -15.00 -7.62
C ARG A 225 -28.13 -15.87 -6.97
N ASN A 226 -28.73 -15.42 -5.86
CA ASN A 226 -29.70 -16.14 -5.04
C ASN A 226 -29.16 -17.41 -4.36
N ASP A 227 -27.84 -17.56 -4.22
CA ASP A 227 -27.23 -18.61 -3.38
C ASP A 227 -27.00 -18.08 -1.97
N PHE A 228 -28.10 -17.91 -1.24
CA PHE A 228 -28.09 -17.36 0.12
C PHE A 228 -27.40 -18.27 1.13
N LYS A 229 -27.35 -19.58 0.88
CA LYS A 229 -26.67 -20.53 1.77
C LYS A 229 -25.17 -20.31 1.75
N THR A 230 -24.58 -20.21 0.55
CA THR A 230 -23.15 -19.94 0.40
C THR A 230 -22.81 -18.52 0.85
N SER A 231 -23.66 -17.55 0.52
CA SER A 231 -23.53 -16.16 0.98
C SER A 231 -23.43 -16.06 2.52
N ASN A 232 -24.39 -16.64 3.25
CA ASN A 232 -24.39 -16.62 4.72
C ASN A 232 -23.11 -17.21 5.31
N LYS A 233 -22.68 -18.37 4.81
CA LYS A 233 -21.46 -19.04 5.29
C LYS A 233 -20.22 -18.16 5.15
N LEU A 234 -20.07 -17.51 3.99
CA LEU A 234 -18.93 -16.62 3.72
C LEU A 234 -18.98 -15.36 4.59
N TYR A 235 -20.17 -14.81 4.81
CA TYR A 235 -20.36 -13.66 5.69
C TYR A 235 -20.00 -14.00 7.15
N GLU A 236 -20.47 -15.13 7.66
CA GLU A 236 -20.13 -15.60 9.01
C GLU A 236 -18.61 -15.81 9.18
N GLU A 237 -17.97 -16.43 8.20
CA GLU A 237 -16.50 -16.59 8.18
C GLU A 237 -15.79 -15.24 8.19
N ALA A 238 -16.27 -14.27 7.41
CA ALA A 238 -15.69 -12.93 7.39
C ALA A 238 -15.86 -12.18 8.71
N MET A 239 -16.99 -12.32 9.40
CA MET A 239 -17.22 -11.67 10.70
C MET A 239 -16.25 -12.14 11.78
N LEU A 240 -15.66 -13.33 11.65
CA LEU A 240 -14.58 -13.80 12.52
C LEU A 240 -13.24 -13.10 12.26
N LEU A 241 -13.09 -12.45 11.10
CA LEU A 241 -11.84 -11.84 10.63
C LEU A 241 -11.87 -10.30 10.63
N VAL A 242 -13.06 -9.69 10.49
CA VAL A 242 -13.20 -8.24 10.34
C VAL A 242 -13.69 -7.57 11.63
N SER A 243 -12.89 -6.64 12.15
CA SER A 243 -13.38 -5.48 12.94
C SER A 243 -13.54 -4.29 11.95
N PRO A 244 -14.64 -3.52 12.04
CA PRO A 244 -15.47 -3.07 10.91
C PRO A 244 -14.78 -2.01 10.03
N ASN A 245 -14.61 -2.30 8.73
CA ASN A 245 -14.33 -1.30 7.69
C ASN A 245 -14.94 -1.68 6.32
N VAL A 246 -15.97 -2.53 6.31
CA VAL A 246 -16.77 -2.73 5.11
C VAL A 246 -17.73 -1.56 4.97
N SER A 247 -17.89 -1.05 3.74
CA SER A 247 -18.86 0.00 3.42
C SER A 247 -20.21 -0.29 4.08
N ARG A 248 -20.74 0.72 4.79
CA ARG A 248 -22.10 0.65 5.38
C ARG A 248 -23.14 0.30 4.32
N HIS A 249 -22.92 0.64 3.05
CA HIS A 249 -23.84 0.29 1.97
C HIS A 249 -23.91 -1.23 1.75
N ILE A 250 -22.77 -1.93 1.66
CA ILE A 250 -22.72 -3.39 1.49
C ILE A 250 -23.25 -4.10 2.73
N LEU A 251 -22.88 -3.63 3.93
CA LEU A 251 -23.43 -4.15 5.18
C LEU A 251 -24.95 -3.96 5.25
N ASN A 252 -25.46 -2.81 4.78
CA ASN A 252 -26.89 -2.53 4.72
C ASN A 252 -27.60 -3.39 3.67
N GLU A 253 -27.05 -3.59 2.48
CA GLU A 253 -27.62 -4.49 1.48
C GLU A 253 -27.67 -5.93 1.99
N LEU A 254 -26.58 -6.43 2.58
CA LEU A 254 -26.54 -7.76 3.20
C LEU A 254 -27.55 -7.87 4.34
N SER A 255 -27.63 -6.88 5.24
CA SER A 255 -28.62 -6.88 6.32
C SER A 255 -30.06 -6.83 5.79
N THR A 256 -30.34 -6.11 4.71
CA THR A 256 -31.68 -6.05 4.09
C THR A 256 -32.06 -7.39 3.46
N ILE A 257 -31.09 -8.07 2.84
CA ILE A 257 -31.25 -9.42 2.29
C ILE A 257 -31.50 -10.44 3.41
N PHE A 258 -30.79 -10.32 4.55
CA PHE A 258 -30.93 -11.25 5.67
C PHE A 258 -32.17 -11.00 6.56
N ILE A 259 -32.69 -9.77 6.62
CA ILE A 259 -33.95 -9.43 7.32
C ILE A 259 -35.16 -10.15 6.70
N HIS A 260 -35.11 -10.51 5.42
CA HIS A 260 -36.19 -11.29 4.77
C HIS A 260 -36.13 -12.79 5.03
N TYR A 261 -35.17 -13.28 5.81
CA TYR A 261 -34.96 -14.70 6.14
C TYR A 261 -34.95 -15.03 7.65
N LEU A 262 -35.18 -14.04 8.52
CA LEU A 262 -35.58 -14.21 9.92
C LEU A 262 -37.10 -14.10 10.06
#